data_AF-A0A0F8D8M7-F1
#
_entry.id   AF-A0A0F8D8M7-F1
#
_cell.length_a   1.000
_cell.length_b   1.000
_cell.length_c   1.000
_cell.angle_alpha   90.00
_cell.angle_beta   90.00
_cell.angle_gamma   90.00
#
_symmetry.space_group_name_H-M   'P 1'
#
loop_
_entity.id
_entity.type
_entity.pdbx_description
1 polymer ?
#
loop_
_entity_poly.entity_id
_entity_poly.type
_entity_poly.pdbx_seq_one_letter_code
_entity_poly.pdbx_strand_id
1 'polypeptide(L)'
;MKEEKKDPIDIISFGADEDSVTIFFAGEEPEHRNKLSLPEIFRGLCREEDLDSYSMDWLIFDGLDVLAIDAIKSYRESHKIGQTDEIDATPGSDAWKVLSELRYYTSATNMLPERILDRIIVRSQQWVEEDKDGNEKVKISDRIHFSFEPVPDEDEE
;
A
#
# COMPACT_ATOMS: atom_id res chain seq x y z
N MET A 1 -28.47 3.37 12.35
CA MET A 1 -27.47 4.47 12.28
C MET A 1 -26.60 4.17 11.09
N LYS A 2 -26.44 5.12 10.15
CA LYS A 2 -25.43 4.97 9.09
C LYS A 2 -24.10 5.29 9.76
N GLU A 3 -23.15 4.36 9.75
CA GLU A 3 -21.77 4.69 10.11
C GLU A 3 -21.28 5.77 9.15
N GLU A 4 -20.88 6.92 9.70
CA GLU A 4 -20.22 7.97 8.92
C GLU A 4 -18.86 7.41 8.48
N LYS A 5 -18.68 7.28 7.16
CA LYS A 5 -17.38 6.94 6.58
C LYS A 5 -16.43 8.08 6.91
N LYS A 6 -15.38 7.79 7.68
CA LYS A 6 -14.28 8.70 7.91
C LYS A 6 -13.12 8.33 6.98
N ASP A 7 -12.42 9.34 6.48
CA ASP A 7 -11.26 9.15 5.62
C ASP A 7 -10.01 8.79 6.45
N PRO A 8 -9.08 8.01 5.89
CA PRO A 8 -7.82 7.71 6.57
C PRO A 8 -6.90 8.93 6.65
N ILE A 9 -6.19 9.09 7.78
CA ILE A 9 -4.96 9.88 7.85
C ILE A 9 -3.84 8.97 7.37
N ASP A 10 -3.15 9.39 6.31
CA ASP A 10 -2.06 8.64 5.73
C ASP A 10 -0.73 9.41 5.90
N ILE A 11 0.34 8.74 6.36
CA ILE A 11 1.70 9.27 6.34
C ILE A 11 2.38 8.76 5.08
N ILE A 12 2.96 9.66 4.30
CA ILE A 12 3.72 9.33 3.10
C ILE A 12 5.21 9.46 3.40
N SER A 13 5.98 8.41 3.10
CA SER A 13 7.44 8.39 3.19
C SER A 13 8.02 7.93 1.86
N PHE A 14 8.95 8.71 1.31
CA PHE A 14 9.75 8.29 0.17
C PHE A 14 10.87 7.34 0.62
N GLY A 15 11.17 6.33 -0.20
CA GLY A 15 12.30 5.43 -0.03
C GLY A 15 13.63 6.15 -0.23
N ALA A 16 14.73 5.54 0.25
CA ALA A 16 16.06 6.15 0.15
C ALA A 16 16.54 6.33 -1.30
N ASP A 17 16.08 5.46 -2.20
CA ASP A 17 16.36 5.52 -3.64
C ASP A 17 15.27 6.28 -4.42
N GLU A 18 14.28 6.86 -3.70
CA GLU A 18 13.20 7.72 -4.22
C GLU A 18 12.30 7.11 -5.32
N ASP A 19 12.47 5.83 -5.61
CA ASP A 19 11.70 5.01 -6.55
C ASP A 19 10.46 4.35 -5.90
N SER A 20 10.32 4.52 -4.58
CA SER A 20 9.34 3.83 -3.77
C SER A 20 8.70 4.77 -2.76
N VAL A 21 7.41 4.57 -2.52
CA VAL A 21 6.62 5.35 -1.57
C VAL A 21 5.93 4.41 -0.61
N THR A 22 6.08 4.65 0.69
CA THR A 22 5.30 3.96 1.72
C THR A 22 4.22 4.87 2.27
N ILE A 23 2.98 4.37 2.27
CA ILE A 23 1.79 5.00 2.79
C ILE A 23 1.37 4.25 4.05
N PHE A 24 1.38 4.93 5.20
CA PHE A 24 1.00 4.36 6.49
C PHE A 24 -0.34 4.92 6.95
N PHE A 25 -1.28 4.05 7.28
CA PHE A 25 -2.48 4.47 7.99
C PHE A 25 -2.14 4.91 9.42
N ALA A 26 -2.39 6.18 9.73
CA ALA A 26 -2.09 6.82 11.01
C ALA A 26 -3.35 7.22 11.82
N GLY A 27 -4.55 7.01 11.28
CA GLY A 27 -5.81 7.28 11.99
C GLY A 27 -6.94 7.70 11.08
N GLU A 28 -7.97 8.34 11.65
CA GLU A 28 -9.12 8.84 10.90
C GLU A 28 -9.09 10.38 10.87
N GLU A 29 -9.23 10.97 9.68
CA GLU A 29 -9.28 12.41 9.51
C GLU A 29 -10.69 12.92 9.85
N PRO A 30 -10.83 13.84 10.82
CA PRO A 30 -12.12 14.44 11.13
C PRO A 30 -12.75 15.12 9.90
N GLU A 31 -14.07 15.10 9.80
CA GLU A 31 -14.79 15.75 8.70
C GLU A 31 -14.51 17.26 8.61
N HIS A 32 -14.02 17.71 7.45
CA HIS A 32 -13.89 19.12 7.12
C HIS A 32 -13.93 19.39 5.62
N ARG A 33 -14.22 20.64 5.23
CA ARG A 33 -14.51 21.00 3.83
C ARG A 33 -13.30 20.92 2.88
N ASN A 34 -12.09 20.97 3.40
CA ASN A 34 -10.86 21.10 2.61
C ASN A 34 -9.96 19.87 2.73
N LYS A 35 -10.56 18.67 2.75
CA LYS A 35 -9.79 17.41 2.75
C LYS A 35 -9.12 17.25 1.41
N LEU A 36 -7.81 17.03 1.44
CA LEU A 36 -7.06 16.64 0.25
C LEU A 36 -7.13 15.12 0.12
N SER A 37 -7.38 14.64 -1.09
CA SER A 37 -7.29 13.22 -1.39
C SER A 37 -5.83 12.75 -1.34
N LEU A 38 -5.62 11.45 -1.09
CA LEU A 38 -4.29 10.85 -1.09
C LEU A 38 -3.49 11.16 -2.38
N PRO A 39 -4.07 11.10 -3.60
CA PRO A 39 -3.37 11.52 -4.82
C PRO A 39 -2.97 13.00 -4.84
N GLU A 40 -3.79 13.89 -4.27
CA GLU A 40 -3.46 15.32 -4.19
C GLU A 40 -2.30 15.58 -3.21
N ILE A 41 -2.31 14.92 -2.06
CA ILE A 41 -1.23 14.99 -1.08
C ILE A 41 0.06 14.45 -1.69
N PHE A 42 0.00 13.26 -2.31
CA PHE A 42 1.14 12.62 -2.96
C PHE A 42 1.79 13.49 -4.03
N ARG A 43 0.99 14.04 -4.96
CA ARG A 43 1.52 14.94 -6.01
C ARG A 43 2.07 16.25 -5.43
N GLY A 44 1.43 16.76 -4.38
CA GLY A 44 1.92 17.94 -3.66
C GLY A 44 3.30 17.71 -3.06
N LEU A 45 3.51 16.57 -2.40
CA LEU A 45 4.79 16.18 -1.80
C LEU A 45 5.87 15.90 -2.86
N CYS A 46 5.55 15.18 -3.94
CA CYS A 46 6.52 14.97 -5.03
C CYS A 46 7.03 16.31 -5.58
N ARG A 47 6.13 17.28 -5.77
CA ARG A 47 6.49 18.62 -6.22
C ARG A 47 7.35 19.39 -5.22
N GLU A 48 7.13 19.20 -3.92
CA GLU A 48 7.92 19.85 -2.87
C GLU A 48 9.36 19.31 -2.82
N GLU A 49 9.51 18.00 -3.06
CA GLU A 49 10.80 17.29 -3.05
C GLU A 49 11.48 17.23 -4.43
N ASP A 50 10.94 17.92 -5.46
CA ASP A 50 11.42 17.90 -6.85
C ASP A 50 11.50 16.50 -7.49
N LEU A 51 10.58 15.61 -7.07
CA LEU A 51 10.45 14.24 -7.57
C LEU A 51 9.43 14.16 -8.71
N ASP A 52 9.72 13.35 -9.73
CA ASP A 52 8.71 12.96 -10.69
C ASP A 52 7.80 11.90 -10.09
N SER A 53 6.53 12.24 -9.86
CA SER A 53 5.55 11.27 -9.37
C SER A 53 5.43 10.05 -10.29
N TYR A 54 5.72 10.20 -11.58
CA TYR A 54 5.67 9.12 -12.56
C TYR A 54 6.93 8.27 -12.61
N SER A 55 8.01 8.58 -11.89
CA SER A 55 9.18 7.70 -11.80
C SER A 55 9.03 6.63 -10.73
N MET A 56 7.95 6.65 -9.95
CA MET A 56 7.74 5.70 -8.85
C MET A 56 7.48 4.28 -9.36
N ASP A 57 8.34 3.34 -8.97
CA ASP A 57 8.23 1.92 -9.30
C ASP A 57 7.38 1.16 -8.28
N TRP A 58 7.31 1.65 -7.04
CA TRP A 58 6.60 0.98 -5.95
C TRP A 58 5.71 1.92 -5.13
N LEU A 59 4.46 1.53 -4.93
CA LEU A 59 3.60 2.07 -3.87
C LEU A 59 3.35 0.99 -2.82
N ILE A 60 3.70 1.26 -1.57
CA ILE A 60 3.65 0.31 -0.45
C ILE A 60 2.62 0.81 0.55
N PHE A 61 1.62 0.00 0.86
CA PHE A 61 0.64 0.30 1.90
C PHE A 61 0.93 -0.54 3.14
N ASP A 62 1.07 0.14 4.26
CA ASP A 62 1.22 -0.43 5.60
C ASP A 62 0.08 0.06 6.52
N GLY A 63 -0.18 -0.68 7.59
CA GLY A 63 -1.33 -0.43 8.45
C GLY A 63 -2.65 -0.79 7.77
N LEU A 64 -2.73 -2.02 7.24
CA LEU A 64 -3.91 -2.50 6.53
C LEU A 64 -5.15 -2.54 7.43
N ASP A 65 -6.31 -2.24 6.85
CA ASP A 65 -7.58 -2.36 7.55
C ASP A 65 -8.00 -3.82 7.76
N VAL A 66 -8.97 -4.03 8.64
CA VAL A 66 -9.44 -5.37 9.03
C VAL A 66 -9.94 -6.17 7.82
N LEU A 67 -10.58 -5.50 6.84
CA LEU A 67 -11.10 -6.17 5.65
C LEU A 67 -9.97 -6.71 4.77
N ALA A 68 -8.91 -5.93 4.55
CA ALA A 68 -7.74 -6.39 3.82
C ALA A 68 -6.99 -7.50 4.56
N ILE A 69 -6.83 -7.38 5.88
CA ILE A 69 -6.20 -8.42 6.71
C ILE A 69 -6.97 -9.74 6.60
N ASP A 70 -8.29 -9.70 6.73
CA ASP A 70 -9.14 -10.89 6.65
C ASP A 70 -9.14 -11.52 5.25
N ALA A 71 -9.13 -10.71 4.19
CA ALA A 71 -9.05 -11.18 2.82
C ALA A 71 -7.71 -11.90 2.55
N ILE A 72 -6.58 -11.30 2.94
CA ILE A 72 -5.24 -11.88 2.81
C ILE A 72 -5.16 -13.19 3.58
N LYS A 73 -5.61 -13.19 4.84
CA LYS A 73 -5.62 -14.38 5.69
C LYS A 73 -6.44 -15.51 5.07
N SER A 74 -7.65 -15.22 4.60
CA SER A 74 -8.54 -16.19 3.95
C SER A 74 -7.91 -16.77 2.67
N TYR A 75 -7.23 -15.91 1.89
CA TYR A 75 -6.50 -16.34 0.71
C TYR A 75 -5.35 -17.30 1.08
N ARG A 76 -4.55 -16.96 2.09
CA ARG A 76 -3.45 -17.81 2.58
C ARG A 76 -3.96 -19.18 3.03
N GLU A 77 -5.02 -19.22 3.83
CA GLU A 77 -5.60 -20.46 4.35
C GLU A 77 -6.13 -21.37 3.24
N SER A 78 -6.85 -20.80 2.27
CA SER A 78 -7.41 -21.56 1.15
C SER A 78 -6.35 -22.11 0.19
N HIS A 79 -5.19 -21.44 0.09
CA HIS A 79 -4.08 -21.83 -0.78
C HIS A 79 -2.91 -22.51 -0.05
N LYS A 80 -3.04 -22.74 1.27
CA LYS A 80 -2.00 -23.31 2.14
C LYS A 80 -0.67 -22.56 2.09
N ILE A 81 -0.74 -21.24 1.97
CA ILE A 81 0.42 -20.35 1.98
C ILE A 81 0.75 -20.03 3.44
N GLY A 82 2.03 -20.10 3.81
CA GLY A 82 2.48 -19.79 5.16
C GLY A 82 2.20 -18.33 5.54
N GLN A 83 2.21 -18.04 6.84
CA GLN A 83 1.92 -16.68 7.33
C GLN A 83 2.94 -15.65 6.86
N THR A 84 4.19 -16.06 6.63
CA THR A 84 5.29 -15.17 6.21
C THR A 84 5.66 -15.31 4.74
N ASP A 85 5.05 -16.26 4.03
CA ASP A 85 5.34 -16.49 2.62
C ASP A 85 4.81 -15.32 1.79
N GLU A 86 5.49 -14.99 0.70
CA GLU A 86 5.03 -13.93 -0.19
C GLU A 86 3.80 -14.38 -0.99
N ILE A 87 2.84 -13.47 -1.17
CA ILE A 87 1.79 -13.65 -2.19
C ILE A 87 2.15 -12.74 -3.35
N ASP A 88 2.51 -13.33 -4.49
CA ASP A 88 2.72 -12.62 -5.76
C ASP A 88 1.45 -12.75 -6.62
N ALA A 89 0.85 -11.61 -6.94
CA ALA A 89 -0.34 -11.53 -7.77
C ALA A 89 -0.02 -10.78 -9.06
N THR A 90 0.00 -11.53 -10.17
CA THR A 90 0.05 -10.98 -11.53
C THR A 90 -1.36 -10.86 -12.13
N PRO A 91 -1.58 -9.98 -13.12
CA PRO A 91 -2.86 -9.80 -13.78
C PRO A 91 -3.48 -11.14 -14.23
N GLY A 92 -4.70 -11.40 -13.75
CA GLY A 92 -5.46 -12.61 -14.06
C GLY A 92 -5.26 -13.79 -13.10
N SER A 93 -4.27 -13.74 -12.20
CA SER A 93 -4.12 -14.73 -11.13
C SER A 93 -5.29 -14.70 -10.13
N ASP A 94 -5.47 -15.77 -9.36
CA ASP A 94 -6.51 -15.82 -8.34
C ASP A 94 -6.23 -14.84 -7.18
N ALA A 95 -4.95 -14.66 -6.81
CA ALA A 95 -4.53 -13.63 -5.86
C ALA A 95 -4.92 -12.23 -6.36
N TRP A 96 -4.72 -11.94 -7.65
CA TRP A 96 -5.05 -10.64 -8.23
C TRP A 96 -6.53 -10.32 -8.08
N LYS A 97 -7.41 -11.29 -8.33
CA LYS A 97 -8.87 -11.10 -8.17
C LYS A 97 -9.23 -10.67 -6.77
N VAL A 98 -8.57 -11.22 -5.75
CA VAL A 98 -8.82 -10.86 -4.35
C VAL A 98 -8.21 -9.50 -4.00
N LEU A 99 -6.94 -9.28 -4.36
CA LEU A 99 -6.21 -8.08 -3.94
C LEU A 99 -6.66 -6.82 -4.68
N SER A 100 -7.13 -6.94 -5.93
CA SER A 100 -7.65 -5.81 -6.71
C SER A 100 -9.04 -5.31 -6.25
N GLU A 101 -9.76 -6.10 -5.46
CA GLU A 101 -11.03 -5.68 -4.84
C GLU A 101 -10.82 -4.84 -3.57
N LEU A 102 -9.59 -4.78 -3.05
CA LEU A 102 -9.26 -3.99 -1.86
C LEU A 102 -9.14 -2.51 -2.21
N ARG A 103 -9.46 -1.64 -1.24
CA ARG A 103 -9.39 -0.18 -1.41
C ARG A 103 -8.00 0.31 -1.85
N TYR A 104 -6.95 -0.40 -1.43
CA TYR A 104 -5.56 -0.08 -1.71
C TYR A 104 -5.23 -0.13 -3.20
N TYR A 105 -5.86 -1.04 -3.94
CA TYR A 105 -5.74 -1.10 -5.40
C TYR A 105 -6.25 0.19 -6.04
N THR A 106 -7.46 0.62 -5.65
CA THR A 106 -8.05 1.87 -6.15
C THR A 106 -7.19 3.09 -5.78
N SER A 107 -6.64 3.13 -4.56
CA SER A 107 -5.72 4.19 -4.15
C SER A 107 -4.47 4.22 -5.02
N ALA A 108 -3.80 3.08 -5.22
CA ALA A 108 -2.60 2.96 -6.03
C ALA A 108 -2.83 3.42 -7.47
N THR A 109 -3.91 2.94 -8.11
CA THR A 109 -4.25 3.33 -9.49
C THR A 109 -4.66 4.79 -9.62
N ASN A 110 -5.17 5.42 -8.57
CA ASN A 110 -5.51 6.85 -8.60
C ASN A 110 -4.30 7.75 -8.35
N MET A 111 -3.30 7.27 -7.60
CA MET A 111 -2.03 7.97 -7.39
C MET A 111 -1.24 8.03 -8.69
N LEU A 112 -1.15 6.91 -9.41
CA LEU A 112 -0.41 6.76 -10.67
C LEU A 112 -1.31 6.31 -11.83
N PRO A 113 -2.24 7.15 -12.30
CA PRO A 113 -3.27 6.76 -13.27
C PRO A 113 -2.76 6.44 -14.68
N GLU A 114 -1.54 6.88 -15.03
CA GLU A 114 -0.94 6.66 -16.35
C GLU A 114 0.12 5.55 -16.33
N ARG A 115 0.48 5.03 -15.16
CA ARG A 115 1.40 3.89 -15.03
C ARG A 115 0.62 2.58 -15.15
N ILE A 116 1.25 1.58 -15.76
CA ILE A 116 0.71 0.21 -15.84
C ILE A 116 1.12 -0.53 -14.58
N LEU A 117 0.14 -1.06 -13.84
CA LEU A 117 0.40 -1.89 -12.67
C LEU A 117 0.80 -3.31 -13.12
N ASP A 118 2.02 -3.73 -12.81
CA ASP A 118 2.59 -5.03 -13.18
C ASP A 118 2.17 -6.15 -12.21
N ARG A 119 2.27 -5.90 -10.90
CA ARG A 119 1.95 -6.90 -9.86
C ARG A 119 1.53 -6.27 -8.54
N ILE A 120 0.85 -7.08 -7.74
CA ILE A 120 0.54 -6.80 -6.34
C ILE A 120 1.24 -7.85 -5.49
N ILE A 121 2.07 -7.42 -4.56
CA ILE A 121 2.83 -8.31 -3.68
C ILE A 121 2.42 -8.10 -2.23
N VAL A 122 2.01 -9.16 -1.55
CA VAL A 122 1.82 -9.14 -0.09
C VAL A 122 3.06 -9.68 0.58
N ARG A 123 3.71 -8.84 1.39
CA ARG A 123 4.85 -9.23 2.22
C ARG A 123 4.52 -9.06 3.68
N SER A 124 4.87 -10.05 4.49
CA SER A 124 4.73 -9.96 5.93
C SER A 124 6.00 -9.40 6.55
N GLN A 125 5.86 -8.42 7.42
CA GLN A 125 6.95 -7.91 8.23
C GLN A 125 6.82 -8.46 9.65
N GLN A 126 7.96 -8.88 10.21
CA GLN A 126 8.07 -9.26 11.62
C GLN A 126 8.76 -8.15 12.39
N TRP A 127 8.20 -7.79 13.55
CA TRP A 127 8.89 -6.95 14.53
C TRP A 127 8.66 -7.47 15.94
N VAL A 128 9.57 -7.11 16.83
CA VAL A 128 9.46 -7.42 18.24
C VAL A 128 8.89 -6.20 18.94
N GLU A 129 7.81 -6.43 19.68
CA GLU A 129 7.24 -5.43 20.59
C GLU A 129 7.47 -5.92 22.02
N GLU A 130 8.05 -5.07 22.86
CA GLU A 130 8.17 -5.34 24.29
C GLU A 130 6.84 -4.98 24.97
N ASP A 131 6.26 -5.92 25.71
CA ASP A 131 5.10 -5.64 26.54
C ASP A 131 5.46 -4.82 27.79
N LYS A 132 4.45 -4.38 28.55
CA LYS A 132 4.67 -3.56 29.75
C LYS A 132 5.47 -4.27 30.86
N ASP A 133 5.58 -5.58 30.78
CA ASP A 133 6.27 -6.43 31.74
C ASP A 133 7.69 -6.79 31.25
N GLY A 134 8.14 -6.23 30.11
CA GLY A 134 9.46 -6.46 29.55
C GLY A 134 9.57 -7.73 28.70
N ASN A 135 8.44 -8.39 28.37
CA ASN A 135 8.47 -9.59 27.54
C ASN A 135 8.38 -9.22 26.05
N GLU A 136 9.28 -9.79 25.27
CA GLU A 136 9.28 -9.66 23.82
C GLU A 136 8.16 -10.50 23.20
N LYS A 137 7.34 -9.86 22.37
CA LYS A 137 6.32 -10.51 21.54
C LYS A 137 6.59 -10.22 20.08
N VAL A 138 6.74 -11.28 19.29
CA VAL A 138 6.79 -11.17 17.82
C VAL A 138 5.40 -10.79 17.31
N LYS A 139 5.33 -9.67 16.61
CA LYS A 139 4.17 -9.21 15.84
C LYS A 139 4.45 -9.39 14.36
N ILE A 140 3.39 -9.68 13.62
CA ILE A 140 3.42 -9.83 12.16
C ILE A 140 2.31 -8.95 11.59
N SER A 141 2.63 -8.09 10.62
CA SER A 141 1.65 -7.46 9.73
C SER A 141 1.99 -7.75 8.29
N ASP A 142 0.96 -7.79 7.47
CA ASP A 142 1.09 -7.77 6.03
C ASP A 142 1.15 -6.33 5.52
N ARG A 143 1.93 -6.13 4.47
CA ARG A 143 1.99 -4.92 3.65
C ARG A 143 1.65 -5.27 2.22
N ILE A 144 0.94 -4.38 1.52
CA ILE A 144 0.62 -4.56 0.10
C ILE A 144 1.54 -3.65 -0.70
N HIS A 145 2.31 -4.23 -1.60
CA HIS A 145 3.20 -3.53 -2.52
C HIS A 145 2.57 -3.58 -3.91
N PHE A 146 2.44 -2.42 -4.54
CA PHE A 146 2.02 -2.28 -5.92
C PHE A 146 3.24 -1.92 -6.73
N SER A 147 3.63 -2.77 -7.67
CA SER A 147 4.74 -2.47 -8.58
C SER A 147 4.21 -2.09 -9.95
N PHE A 148 4.86 -1.12 -10.56
CA PHE A 148 4.49 -0.61 -11.87
C PHE A 148 5.53 -1.03 -12.91
N GLU A 149 5.09 -1.16 -14.16
CA GLU A 149 6.04 -1.37 -15.26
C GLU A 149 7.02 -0.20 -15.33
N PRO A 150 8.31 -0.44 -15.64
CA PRO A 150 9.28 0.63 -15.83
C PRO A 150 8.79 1.62 -16.90
N VAL A 151 9.04 2.90 -16.67
CA VAL A 151 8.88 3.89 -17.74
C VAL A 151 9.97 3.60 -18.77
N PRO A 152 9.64 3.40 -20.06
CA PRO A 152 10.66 3.24 -21.07
C PRO A 152 11.55 4.47 -21.07
N ASP A 153 12.87 4.27 -21.04
CA ASP A 153 13.82 5.36 -21.23
C ASP A 153 13.47 6.04 -22.56
N GLU A 154 13.26 7.36 -22.53
CA GLU A 154 13.31 8.14 -23.76
C GLU A 154 14.77 8.10 -24.24
N ASP A 155 15.14 7.02 -24.94
CA ASP A 155 16.40 6.94 -25.67
C ASP A 155 16.42 8.09 -26.68
N GLU A 156 17.24 9.08 -26.37
CA GLU A 156 17.85 10.12 -27.20
C GLU A 156 17.51 10.03 -28.70
N GLU A 157 16.58 10.87 -29.19
CA GLU A 157 16.51 11.21 -30.62
C GLU A 157 17.69 12.09 -31.07
#